data_AF-A0A522JNR2-F1
#
_entry.id   AF-A0A522JNR2-F1
#
_cell.length_a   1.000
_cell.length_b   1.000
_cell.length_c   1.000
_cell.angle_alpha   90.00
_cell.angle_beta   90.00
_cell.angle_gamma   90.00
#
_symmetry.space_group_name_H-M   'P 1'
#
loop_
_entity.id
_entity.type
_entity.pdbx_description
1 polymer ?
#
loop_
_entity_poly.entity_id
_entity_poly.type
_entity_poly.pdbx_seq_one_letter_code
_entity_poly.pdbx_strand_id
1 'polypeptide(L)'
;MSEQIALSRRGFLKVLAGAAGALVVGVPFAAMADAPIPPGFLGDTLYGMGTYVRIDTDGNVVIGARDPDTGTGVATSLPRIIADELDADWSRVSVVSLGLGVTNNNGAPSWT
;
A
#
# COMPACT_ATOMS: atom_id res chain seq x y z
N MET A 1 17.79 -51.82 -21.47
CA MET A 1 17.90 -50.40 -21.86
C MET A 1 16.78 -49.66 -21.16
N SER A 2 17.11 -48.87 -20.14
CA SER A 2 16.12 -48.11 -19.37
C SER A 2 16.13 -46.68 -19.90
N GLU A 3 15.05 -46.27 -20.55
CA GLU A 3 14.92 -44.92 -21.11
C GLU A 3 14.63 -43.94 -19.96
N GLN A 4 15.58 -43.08 -19.64
CA GLN A 4 15.38 -42.03 -18.63
C GLN A 4 14.64 -40.87 -19.29
N ILE A 5 13.37 -40.68 -18.93
CA ILE A 5 12.58 -39.52 -19.37
C ILE A 5 13.20 -38.27 -18.75
N ALA A 6 13.95 -37.50 -19.54
CA ALA A 6 14.54 -36.23 -19.14
C ALA A 6 13.44 -35.15 -19.02
N LEU A 7 12.73 -35.16 -17.90
CA LEU A 7 11.62 -34.26 -17.67
C LEU A 7 12.14 -32.87 -17.26
N SER A 8 12.14 -31.93 -18.20
CA SER A 8 12.44 -30.54 -17.88
C SER A 8 11.41 -29.99 -16.87
N ARG A 9 11.82 -29.02 -16.03
CA ARG A 9 10.92 -28.35 -15.07
C ARG A 9 9.61 -27.85 -15.73
N ARG A 10 9.71 -27.36 -16.97
CA ARG A 10 8.58 -26.92 -17.79
C ARG A 10 7.70 -28.08 -18.26
N GLY A 11 8.28 -29.21 -18.63
CA GLY A 11 7.56 -30.42 -19.01
C GLY A 11 6.78 -31.00 -17.82
N PHE A 12 7.40 -31.03 -16.65
CA PHE A 12 6.76 -31.46 -15.41
C PHE A 12 5.52 -30.62 -15.08
N LEU A 13 5.64 -29.29 -15.11
CA LEU A 13 4.51 -28.38 -14.83
C LEU A 13 3.35 -28.54 -15.83
N LYS A 14 3.65 -28.79 -17.11
CA LYS A 14 2.62 -29.02 -18.13
C LYS A 14 1.87 -30.34 -17.91
N VAL A 15 2.57 -31.40 -17.55
CA VAL A 15 1.95 -32.70 -17.23
C VAL A 15 1.07 -32.58 -15.98
N LEU A 16 1.56 -31.89 -14.95
CA LEU A 16 0.83 -31.67 -13.69
C LEU A 16 -0.46 -30.83 -13.91
N ALA A 17 -0.38 -29.78 -14.73
CA ALA A 17 -1.53 -28.94 -15.08
C ALA A 17 -2.53 -29.64 -16.02
N GLY A 18 -2.07 -30.51 -16.92
CA GLY A 18 -2.92 -31.17 -17.91
C GLY A 18 -3.63 -32.43 -17.43
N ALA A 19 -3.05 -33.17 -16.46
CA ALA A 19 -3.56 -34.48 -16.08
C ALA A 19 -4.77 -34.46 -15.12
N ALA A 20 -4.87 -33.46 -14.24
CA ALA A 20 -6.02 -33.20 -13.34
C ALA A 20 -5.76 -32.06 -12.33
N GLY A 21 -4.58 -31.43 -12.33
CA GLY A 21 -4.22 -30.45 -11.31
C GLY A 21 -4.94 -29.11 -11.51
N ALA A 22 -5.63 -28.63 -10.47
CA ALA A 22 -6.06 -27.24 -10.40
C ALA A 22 -4.97 -26.40 -9.69
N LEU A 23 -4.60 -25.26 -10.28
CA LEU A 23 -3.82 -24.24 -9.58
C LEU A 23 -4.79 -23.35 -8.81
N VAL A 24 -4.88 -23.54 -7.50
CA VAL A 24 -5.62 -22.64 -6.62
C VAL A 24 -4.67 -21.53 -6.16
N VAL A 25 -4.81 -20.34 -6.74
CA VAL A 25 -4.11 -19.14 -6.28
C VAL A 25 -4.99 -18.46 -5.25
N GLY A 26 -4.65 -18.62 -3.97
CA GLY A 26 -5.22 -17.79 -2.91
C GLY A 26 -4.63 -16.41 -3.01
N VAL A 27 -5.39 -15.45 -3.51
CA VAL A 27 -5.11 -14.04 -3.21
C VAL A 27 -5.62 -13.84 -1.79
N PRO A 28 -4.76 -13.56 -0.79
CA PRO A 28 -5.29 -13.03 0.45
C PRO A 28 -5.91 -11.69 0.07
N PHE A 29 -7.21 -11.67 -0.16
CA PHE A 29 -8.00 -10.56 0.34
C PHE A 29 -7.78 -10.65 1.84
N ALA A 30 -6.68 -10.07 2.31
CA ALA A 30 -6.62 -9.59 3.66
C ALA A 30 -7.96 -8.89 3.82
N ALA A 31 -8.81 -9.44 4.67
CA ALA A 31 -9.94 -8.68 5.15
C ALA A 31 -9.32 -7.31 5.46
N MET A 32 -9.80 -6.27 4.79
CA MET A 32 -9.75 -4.93 5.36
C MET A 32 -10.60 -4.99 6.64
N ALA A 33 -10.17 -5.79 7.62
CA ALA A 33 -10.16 -5.32 8.97
C ALA A 33 -9.10 -4.22 8.91
N ASP A 34 -9.54 -3.01 8.53
CA ASP A 34 -8.87 -1.81 9.00
C ASP A 34 -8.54 -2.08 10.46
N ALA A 35 -7.25 -2.24 10.77
CA ALA A 35 -6.83 -2.08 12.14
C ALA A 35 -7.47 -0.75 12.58
N PRO A 36 -8.25 -0.71 13.68
CA PRO A 36 -8.94 0.52 14.06
C PRO A 36 -7.89 1.62 14.11
N ILE A 37 -7.98 2.56 13.17
CA ILE A 37 -7.11 3.73 13.19
C ILE A 37 -7.36 4.35 14.58
N PRO A 38 -6.32 4.56 15.40
CA PRO A 38 -6.54 5.02 16.75
C PRO A 38 -7.40 6.29 16.70
N PRO A 39 -8.46 6.43 17.52
CA PRO A 39 -9.43 7.53 17.38
C PRO A 39 -8.79 8.92 17.37
N GLY A 40 -7.61 9.09 17.98
CA GLY A 40 -6.84 10.34 17.93
C GLY A 40 -6.21 10.69 16.57
N PHE A 41 -6.22 9.78 15.60
CA PHE A 41 -5.82 10.01 14.21
C PHE A 41 -7.03 10.26 13.29
N LEU A 42 -8.25 10.02 13.79
CA LEU A 42 -9.49 10.29 13.09
C LEU A 42 -10.02 11.64 13.59
N GLY A 43 -9.66 12.72 12.89
CA GLY A 43 -10.43 13.96 13.00
C GLY A 43 -11.89 13.70 12.64
N ASP A 44 -12.81 14.46 13.24
CA ASP A 44 -14.25 14.13 13.42
C ASP A 44 -15.08 13.79 12.18
N THR A 45 -14.54 13.79 10.96
CA THR A 45 -15.24 13.32 9.76
C THR A 45 -14.24 12.98 8.66
N LEU A 46 -13.94 11.69 8.46
CA LEU A 46 -13.26 11.22 7.25
C LEU A 46 -14.31 10.66 6.28
N TYR A 47 -14.69 11.46 5.28
CA TYR A 47 -15.30 10.90 4.07
C TYR A 47 -14.19 10.32 3.20
N GLY A 48 -14.36 9.05 2.82
CA GLY A 48 -13.26 8.14 2.55
C GLY A 48 -12.34 8.49 1.38
N MET A 49 -11.03 8.33 1.62
CA MET A 49 -9.99 8.03 0.62
C MET A 49 -8.79 7.27 1.26
N GLY A 50 -9.00 6.07 1.81
CA GLY A 50 -7.91 5.15 2.22
C GLY A 50 -6.97 5.65 3.34
N THR A 51 -6.01 4.81 3.74
CA THR A 51 -5.12 5.06 4.91
C THR A 51 -4.14 6.23 4.74
N TYR A 52 -3.98 6.73 3.51
CA TYR A 52 -2.97 7.75 3.16
C TYR A 52 -3.56 9.04 2.60
N VAL A 53 -4.84 9.12 2.27
CA VAL A 53 -5.46 10.37 1.77
C VAL A 53 -6.65 10.74 2.63
N ARG A 54 -6.67 11.99 3.09
CA ARG A 54 -7.72 12.56 3.92
C ARG A 54 -8.25 13.83 3.26
N ILE A 55 -9.57 13.98 3.27
CA ILE A 55 -10.24 15.22 2.90
C ILE A 55 -10.89 15.79 4.17
N ASP A 56 -10.46 17.00 4.55
CA ASP A 56 -10.98 17.70 5.71
C ASP A 56 -12.32 18.38 5.41
N THR A 57 -13.10 18.69 6.44
CA THR A 57 -14.40 19.39 6.32
C THR A 57 -14.30 20.71 5.58
N ASP A 58 -13.15 21.38 5.66
CA ASP A 58 -12.89 22.68 5.05
C ASP A 58 -12.42 22.55 3.58
N GLY A 59 -12.37 21.31 3.07
CA GLY A 59 -11.99 20.98 1.70
C GLY A 59 -10.49 20.89 1.44
N ASN A 60 -9.67 20.74 2.49
CA ASN A 60 -8.23 20.48 2.34
C ASN A 60 -7.98 18.99 2.09
N VAL A 61 -7.07 18.67 1.17
CA VAL A 61 -6.65 17.30 0.87
C VAL A 61 -5.25 17.08 1.43
N VAL A 62 -5.10 16.06 2.26
CA VAL A 62 -3.85 15.71 2.94
C VAL A 62 -3.41 14.32 2.53
N ILE A 63 -2.19 14.22 2.02
CA ILE A 63 -1.55 12.99 1.57
C ILE A 63 -0.48 12.60 2.58
N GLY A 64 -0.60 11.45 3.20
CA GLY A 64 0.39 10.89 4.12
C GLY A 64 1.53 10.19 3.36
N ALA A 65 2.77 10.64 3.58
CA ALA A 65 3.97 9.98 3.08
C ALA A 65 4.60 9.13 4.19
N ARG A 66 4.60 7.80 4.04
CA ARG A 66 5.25 6.88 4.97
C ARG A 66 6.77 7.01 4.93
N ASP A 67 7.31 7.08 3.72
CA ASP A 67 8.74 7.13 3.46
C ASP A 67 9.15 8.52 2.97
N PRO A 68 10.34 9.02 3.37
CA PRO A 68 10.82 10.31 2.92
C PRO A 68 11.16 10.29 1.42
N ASP A 69 10.79 11.35 0.71
CA ASP A 69 11.22 11.57 -0.67
C ASP A 69 12.73 11.83 -0.70
N THR A 70 13.47 10.96 -1.38
CA THR A 70 14.95 11.02 -1.49
C THR A 70 15.39 11.70 -2.81
N GLY A 71 14.54 12.54 -3.39
CA GLY A 71 14.79 13.25 -4.64
C GLY A 71 14.18 12.57 -5.87
N THR A 72 13.25 11.64 -5.68
CA THR A 72 12.46 11.07 -6.78
C THR A 72 11.35 12.00 -7.23
N GLY A 73 11.01 13.01 -6.41
CA GLY A 73 10.03 14.04 -6.72
C GLY A 73 8.59 13.60 -6.47
N VAL A 74 8.38 12.49 -5.77
CA VAL A 74 7.05 11.98 -5.41
C VAL A 74 6.26 12.97 -4.57
N ALA A 75 6.92 13.73 -3.68
CA ALA A 75 6.25 14.75 -2.87
C ALA A 75 5.80 15.97 -3.69
N THR A 76 6.25 16.08 -4.95
CA THR A 76 5.87 17.17 -5.87
C THR A 76 4.86 16.71 -6.93
N SER A 77 5.06 15.53 -7.51
CA SER A 77 4.20 15.01 -8.58
C SER A 77 2.87 14.47 -8.03
N LEU A 78 2.91 13.76 -6.90
CA LEU A 78 1.72 13.12 -6.34
C LEU A 78 0.61 14.11 -5.95
N PRO A 79 0.89 15.25 -5.27
CA PRO A 79 -0.14 16.24 -4.98
C PRO A 79 -0.81 16.82 -6.21
N ARG A 80 -0.04 17.01 -7.30
CA ARG A 80 -0.60 17.52 -8.55
C ARG A 80 -1.54 16.52 -9.21
N ILE A 81 -1.14 15.25 -9.26
CA ILE A 81 -1.99 14.18 -9.80
C ILE A 81 -3.28 14.09 -8.98
N ILE A 82 -3.19 14.09 -7.65
CA ILE A 82 -4.37 14.01 -6.80
C ILE A 82 -5.26 15.26 -6.92
N ALA A 83 -4.68 16.46 -7.03
CA ALA A 83 -5.45 17.68 -7.28
C ALA A 83 -6.24 17.59 -8.60
N ASP A 84 -5.61 17.08 -9.66
CA ASP A 84 -6.23 16.93 -10.98
C ASP A 84 -7.37 15.90 -10.97
N GLU A 85 -7.14 14.72 -10.36
CA GLU A 85 -8.16 13.66 -10.26
C GLU A 85 -9.36 14.02 -9.38
N LEU A 86 -9.15 14.90 -8.39
CA LEU A 86 -10.20 15.38 -7.49
C LEU A 86 -10.83 16.70 -7.94
N ASP A 87 -10.37 17.28 -9.07
CA ASP A 87 -10.74 18.62 -9.54
C ASP A 87 -10.65 19.68 -8.41
N ALA A 88 -9.56 19.59 -7.64
CA ALA A 88 -9.32 20.40 -6.45
C ALA A 88 -8.28 21.50 -6.73
N ASP A 89 -8.42 22.62 -6.02
CA ASP A 89 -7.41 23.68 -6.00
C ASP A 89 -6.08 23.11 -5.48
N TRP A 90 -5.04 23.15 -6.32
CA TRP A 90 -3.69 22.66 -6.01
C TRP A 90 -3.09 23.23 -4.70
N SER A 91 -3.54 24.41 -4.26
CA SER A 91 -3.09 25.07 -3.04
C SER A 91 -3.67 24.42 -1.77
N ARG A 92 -4.70 23.60 -1.93
CA ARG A 92 -5.38 22.87 -0.86
C ARG A 92 -4.93 21.41 -0.75
N VAL A 93 -4.03 20.95 -1.62
CA VAL A 93 -3.49 19.59 -1.60
C VAL A 93 -2.07 19.60 -1.04
N SER A 94 -1.84 18.87 0.04
CA SER A 94 -0.55 18.89 0.76
C SER A 94 -0.06 17.50 1.13
N VAL A 95 1.25 17.35 1.29
CA VAL A 95 1.89 16.12 1.78
C VAL A 95 2.35 16.31 3.21
N VAL A 96 2.06 15.35 4.07
CA VAL A 96 2.55 15.29 5.44
C VAL A 96 3.35 14.00 5.66
N SER A 97 4.48 14.10 6.35
CA SER A 97 5.25 12.92 6.74
C SER A 97 4.51 12.16 7.83
N LEU A 98 4.37 10.85 7.66
CA LEU A 98 3.82 9.97 8.68
C LEU A 98 4.93 9.51 9.64
N GLY A 99 4.55 9.13 10.86
CA GLY A 99 5.49 8.61 11.83
C GLY A 99 6.16 7.32 11.34
N LEU A 100 7.45 7.17 11.61
CA LEU A 100 8.28 6.04 11.17
C LEU A 100 7.88 4.68 11.80
N GLY A 101 6.90 4.65 12.70
CA GLY A 101 6.57 3.46 13.50
C GLY A 101 7.69 3.01 14.43
N VAL A 102 8.68 3.88 14.69
CA VAL A 102 9.79 3.65 15.62
C VAL A 102 9.61 4.53 16.84
N THR A 103 9.63 3.89 18.00
CA THR A 103 9.71 4.54 19.30
C THR A 103 11.11 4.39 19.87
N ASN A 104 11.55 5.35 20.69
CA ASN A 104 12.82 5.25 21.40
C ASN A 104 12.60 4.51 22.73
N ASN A 105 13.28 3.39 22.93
CA ASN A 105 13.35 2.70 24.21
C ASN A 105 14.78 2.79 24.76
N ASN A 106 15.04 3.79 25.62
CA ASN A 106 16.33 4.01 26.28
C ASN A 106 17.54 4.04 25.33
N GLY A 107 17.38 4.69 24.17
CA GLY A 107 18.44 4.80 23.15
C GLY A 107 18.46 3.66 22.12
N ALA A 108 17.62 2.64 22.28
CA ALA A 108 17.41 1.60 21.28
C ALA A 108 16.13 1.85 20.46
N PRO A 109 16.14 1.68 19.13
CA PRO A 109 14.93 1.75 18.32
C PRO A 109 14.02 0.55 18.63
N SER A 110 12.74 0.82 18.90
CA SER A 110 11.69 -0.17 19.12
C SER A 110 10.62 -0.02 18.04
N TRP A 111 10.43 -1.05 17.23
CA TRP A 111 9.43 -1.11 16.16
C TRP A 111 8.10 -1.58 16.77
N THR A 112 7.03 -0.82 16.56
CA THR A 112 5.65 -1.19 16.93
C THR A 112 4.90 -1.76 15.75
#